data_AF-J7F9J0-F1
#
_entry.id   AF-J7F9J0-F1
#
_cell.length_a   1.000
_cell.length_b   1.000
_cell.length_c   1.000
_cell.angle_alpha   90.00
_cell.angle_beta   90.00
_cell.angle_gamma   90.00
#
_symmetry.space_group_name_H-M   'P 1'
#
loop_
_entity.id
_entity.type
_entity.pdbx_description
1 polymer ?
#
loop_
_entity_poly.entity_id
_entity_poly.type
_entity_poly.pdbx_seq_one_letter_code
_entity_poly.pdbx_strand_id
1 'polypeptide(L)'
;MQQLISFFDRSKGKWISQRTTYKLSDKKMNSLQSRMIIKPDQLSSNSQLITSLKWGKISRQITKDMTVQNIVNDNCKFHLRFTNKFNTKQLVTLCSITDKSLLTFKTRYGTITIDETYWFATNNLRLSTSIIKRFNVCVAVSFCSEIRV
;
A
#
# COMPACT_ATOMS: atom_id res chain seq x y z
N MET A 1 2.84 -15.44 -6.20
CA MET A 1 4.09 -14.69 -5.87
C MET A 1 4.56 -13.81 -7.03
N GLN A 2 4.66 -14.33 -8.26
CA GLN A 2 5.07 -13.55 -9.46
C GLN A 2 4.27 -12.27 -9.67
N GLN A 3 2.95 -12.29 -9.46
CA GLN A 3 2.07 -11.12 -9.60
C GLN A 3 2.38 -10.00 -8.58
N LEU A 4 2.70 -10.36 -7.33
CA LEU A 4 3.09 -9.40 -6.29
C LEU A 4 4.40 -8.69 -6.67
N ILE A 5 5.39 -9.48 -7.10
CA ILE A 5 6.70 -9.00 -7.52
C ILE A 5 6.53 -8.09 -8.74
N SER A 6 5.78 -8.52 -9.75
CA SER A 6 5.47 -7.72 -10.95
C SER A 6 4.80 -6.39 -10.60
N PHE A 7 3.84 -6.37 -9.67
CA PHE A 7 3.20 -5.13 -9.23
C PHE A 7 4.19 -4.15 -8.58
N PHE A 8 5.04 -4.64 -7.68
CA PHE A 8 6.05 -3.81 -7.03
C PHE A 8 7.16 -3.38 -7.98
N ASP A 9 7.54 -4.23 -8.94
CA ASP A 9 8.48 -3.90 -10.00
C ASP A 9 7.94 -2.79 -10.89
N ARG A 10 6.68 -2.89 -11.33
CA ARG A 10 5.98 -1.81 -12.04
C ARG A 10 5.84 -0.55 -11.20
N SER A 11 5.81 -0.66 -9.88
CA SER A 11 5.72 0.51 -8.99
C SER A 11 7.04 1.27 -8.86
N LYS A 12 8.18 0.72 -9.30
CA LYS A 12 9.48 1.41 -9.24
C LYS A 12 9.48 2.70 -10.05
N GLY A 13 10.23 3.69 -9.58
CA GLY A 13 10.41 4.98 -10.26
C GLY A 13 9.98 6.19 -9.43
N LYS A 14 9.91 7.34 -10.10
CA LYS A 14 9.48 8.62 -9.53
C LYS A 14 8.01 8.86 -9.88
N TRP A 15 7.25 9.36 -8.93
CA TRP A 15 5.82 9.57 -9.05
C TRP A 15 5.42 10.93 -8.48
N ILE A 16 4.47 11.58 -9.13
CA ILE A 16 3.69 12.68 -8.56
C ILE A 16 2.36 12.08 -8.11
N SER A 17 2.07 12.20 -6.84
CA SER A 17 0.86 11.68 -6.19
C SER A 17 -0.06 12.85 -5.84
N GLN A 18 -1.28 12.83 -6.37
CA GLN A 18 -2.36 13.72 -5.99
C GLN A 18 -3.40 12.92 -5.22
N ARG A 19 -3.58 13.22 -3.94
CA ARG A 19 -4.54 12.54 -3.08
C ARG A 19 -5.61 13.49 -2.60
N THR A 20 -6.86 13.07 -2.74
CA THR A 20 -8.02 13.77 -2.20
C THR A 20 -8.67 12.88 -1.15
N THR A 21 -8.87 13.43 0.05
CA THR A 21 -9.46 12.75 1.19
C THR A 21 -10.72 13.49 1.63
N TYR A 22 -11.83 12.77 1.71
CA TYR A 22 -13.08 13.26 2.27
C TYR A 22 -13.25 12.73 3.69
N LYS A 23 -13.39 13.62 4.67
CA LYS A 23 -13.64 13.30 6.07
C LYS A 23 -15.15 13.32 6.34
N LEU A 24 -15.68 12.21 6.83
CA LEU A 24 -17.12 12.07 7.04
C LEU A 24 -17.63 12.88 8.25
N SER A 25 -16.81 13.06 9.29
CA SER A 25 -17.20 13.80 10.51
C SER A 25 -17.59 15.24 10.20
N ASP A 26 -16.78 15.91 9.39
CA ASP A 26 -16.90 17.36 9.15
C ASP A 26 -17.41 17.66 7.73
N LYS A 27 -17.64 16.62 6.92
CA LYS A 27 -18.00 16.71 5.49
C LYS A 27 -17.03 17.58 4.67
N LYS A 28 -15.75 17.58 5.05
CA LYS A 28 -14.70 18.37 4.40
C LYS A 28 -13.82 17.52 3.51
N MET A 29 -13.39 18.12 2.40
CA MET A 29 -12.44 17.55 1.46
C MET A 29 -11.09 18.24 1.60
N ASN A 30 -10.01 17.47 1.67
CA ASN A 30 -8.64 17.96 1.61
C ASN A 30 -7.93 17.32 0.42
N SER A 31 -7.14 18.11 -0.32
CA SER A 31 -6.28 17.60 -1.38
C SER A 31 -4.82 17.85 -1.04
N LEU A 32 -3.95 16.88 -1.36
CA LEU A 32 -2.53 16.92 -1.08
C LEU A 32 -1.77 16.36 -2.28
N GLN A 33 -0.86 17.19 -2.81
CA GLN A 33 0.14 16.76 -3.76
C GLN A 33 1.41 16.33 -3.03
N SER A 34 2.05 15.26 -3.48
CA SER A 34 3.34 14.81 -2.97
C SER A 34 4.19 14.17 -4.06
N ARG A 35 5.51 14.21 -3.89
CA ARG A 35 6.45 13.48 -4.75
C ARG A 35 6.87 12.19 -4.03
N MET A 36 6.87 11.09 -4.76
CA MET A 36 7.18 9.77 -4.26
C MET A 36 8.29 9.14 -5.09
N ILE A 37 9.20 8.43 -4.43
CA ILE A 37 10.29 7.70 -5.08
C ILE A 37 10.26 6.28 -4.56
N ILE A 38 9.97 5.35 -5.45
CA ILE A 38 9.96 3.92 -5.16
C ILE A 38 11.27 3.36 -5.70
N LYS A 39 12.19 3.03 -4.80
CA LYS A 39 13.48 2.46 -5.17
C LYS A 39 13.35 0.93 -5.27
N PRO A 40 14.02 0.29 -6.24
CA PRO A 40 14.27 -1.13 -6.15
C PRO A 40 15.04 -1.40 -4.85
N ASP A 41 14.67 -2.46 -4.14
CA ASP A 41 15.57 -3.00 -3.15
C ASP A 41 16.69 -3.74 -3.88
N GLN A 42 17.94 -3.53 -3.43
CA GLN A 42 19.02 -4.42 -3.82
C GLN A 42 18.79 -5.71 -3.04
N LEU A 43 18.18 -6.71 -3.69
CA LEU A 43 18.07 -8.06 -3.13
C LEU A 43 19.49 -8.54 -2.80
N SER A 44 19.90 -8.43 -1.54
CA SER A 44 20.93 -9.33 -1.04
C SER A 44 20.29 -10.71 -0.97
N SER A 45 20.96 -11.69 -1.55
CA SER A 45 20.50 -13.05 -1.86
C SER A 45 19.92 -13.86 -0.67
N ASN A 46 19.93 -13.32 0.56
CA ASN A 46 19.42 -13.93 1.78
C ASN A 46 18.37 -13.09 2.54
N SER A 47 17.86 -11.98 1.99
CA SER A 47 16.99 -11.07 2.76
C SER A 47 15.50 -11.33 2.57
N GLN A 48 14.77 -11.47 3.68
CA GLN A 48 13.30 -11.55 3.77
C GLN A 48 12.59 -10.26 3.31
N LEU A 49 13.24 -9.37 2.56
CA LEU A 49 12.76 -8.02 2.23
C LEU A 49 12.34 -7.98 0.75
N ILE A 50 11.06 -7.72 0.49
CA ILE A 50 10.50 -7.73 -0.89
C ILE A 50 10.66 -6.36 -1.55
N THR A 51 10.44 -5.28 -0.81
CA THR A 51 10.63 -3.91 -1.32
C THR A 51 10.58 -2.88 -0.19
N SER A 52 11.17 -1.71 -0.44
CA SER A 52 11.14 -0.53 0.43
C SER A 52 10.51 0.64 -0.33
N LEU A 53 9.30 1.02 0.08
CA LEU A 53 8.57 2.16 -0.46
C LEU A 53 8.91 3.41 0.37
N LYS A 54 9.38 4.49 -0.27
CA LYS A 54 9.67 5.77 0.42
C LYS A 54 8.75 6.88 -0.08
N TRP A 55 7.94 7.41 0.83
CA TRP A 55 6.96 8.49 0.64
C TRP A 55 7.39 9.70 1.48
N GLY A 56 8.34 10.49 0.96
CA GLY A 56 8.94 11.60 1.72
C GLY A 56 9.54 11.12 3.04
N LYS A 57 8.92 11.51 4.16
CA LYS A 57 9.28 11.09 5.51
C LYS A 57 8.88 9.63 5.82
N ILE A 58 7.74 9.15 5.32
CA ILE A 58 7.26 7.80 5.58
C ILE A 58 8.05 6.81 4.73
N SER A 59 8.66 5.79 5.34
CA SER A 59 9.11 4.60 4.60
C SER A 59 8.28 3.41 5.04
N ARG A 60 7.95 2.54 4.09
CA ARG A 60 7.25 1.28 4.27
C ARG A 60 8.21 0.19 3.80
N GLN A 61 8.79 -0.56 4.72
CA GLN A 61 9.52 -1.79 4.39
C GLN A 61 8.53 -2.94 4.31
N ILE A 62 8.73 -3.87 3.38
CA ILE A 62 7.90 -5.05 3.24
C ILE A 62 8.76 -6.27 3.59
N THR A 63 8.62 -6.76 4.82
CA THR A 63 9.24 -8.04 5.22
C THR A 63 8.27 -9.19 4.94
N LYS A 64 8.77 -10.21 4.26
CA LYS A 64 8.13 -11.50 4.01
C LYS A 64 8.08 -12.28 5.32
N ASP A 65 6.94 -12.27 6.00
CA ASP A 65 6.61 -13.33 6.95
C ASP A 65 5.82 -14.40 6.19
N MET A 66 6.42 -15.58 6.01
CA MET A 66 5.79 -16.71 5.35
C MET A 66 4.75 -17.35 6.27
N THR A 67 3.58 -16.74 6.37
CA THR A 67 2.35 -17.47 6.71
C THR A 67 1.43 -17.36 5.50
N VAL A 68 1.69 -18.19 4.49
CA VAL A 68 0.76 -18.38 3.36
C VAL A 68 -0.46 -19.08 3.92
N GLN A 69 -1.47 -18.33 4.34
CA GLN A 69 -2.76 -18.93 4.68
C GLN A 69 -3.65 -18.90 3.43
N ASN A 70 -3.83 -20.10 2.88
CA ASN A 70 -4.85 -20.51 1.93
C ASN A 70 -4.74 -19.90 0.53
N ILE A 71 -4.09 -20.65 -0.36
CA ILE A 71 -4.32 -20.57 -1.81
C ILE A 71 -5.69 -21.20 -2.06
N VAL A 72 -6.74 -20.39 -2.13
CA VAL A 72 -8.06 -20.84 -2.58
C VAL A 72 -8.44 -19.96 -3.76
N ASN A 73 -8.57 -20.57 -4.94
CA ASN A 73 -8.96 -19.93 -6.22
C ASN A 73 -8.11 -18.70 -6.64
N ASP A 74 -6.83 -18.89 -6.97
CA ASP A 74 -5.91 -17.85 -7.48
C ASP A 74 -5.69 -16.59 -6.60
N ASN A 75 -6.44 -16.46 -5.52
CA ASN A 75 -6.36 -15.36 -4.57
C ASN A 75 -5.22 -15.63 -3.58
N CYS A 76 -4.12 -14.91 -3.76
CA CYS A 76 -2.97 -15.02 -2.88
C CYS A 76 -3.08 -13.99 -1.75
N LYS A 77 -3.14 -14.45 -0.50
CA LYS A 77 -3.02 -13.61 0.71
C LYS A 77 -1.61 -13.67 1.26
N PHE A 78 -1.03 -12.51 1.56
CA PHE A 78 0.30 -12.35 2.11
C PHE A 78 0.23 -11.49 3.37
N HIS A 79 0.85 -11.94 4.46
CA HIS A 79 1.09 -11.08 5.61
C HIS A 79 2.33 -10.22 5.32
N LEU A 80 2.14 -8.91 5.19
CA LEU A 80 3.22 -7.97 4.93
C LEU A 80 3.44 -7.11 6.18
N ARG A 81 4.68 -7.06 6.63
CA ARG A 81 5.04 -6.32 7.83
C ARG A 81 5.62 -4.97 7.44
N PHE A 82 4.99 -3.89 7.90
CA PHE A 82 5.35 -2.51 7.58
C PHE A 82 5.98 -1.82 8.79
N THR A 83 7.19 -1.31 8.63
CA THR A 83 7.88 -0.47 9.61
C THR A 83 7.86 0.99 9.16
N ASN A 84 7.46 1.92 10.01
CA ASN A 84 7.53 3.35 9.74
C ASN A 84 8.72 3.94 10.51
N LYS A 85 9.54 4.77 9.86
CA LYS A 85 10.72 5.40 10.48
C LYS A 85 10.40 6.28 11.71
N PHE A 86 9.19 6.82 11.81
CA PHE A 86 8.81 7.72 12.91
C PHE A 86 8.31 7.00 14.16
N ASN A 87 8.00 5.70 14.06
CA ASN A 87 7.42 4.98 15.17
C ASN A 87 8.07 3.60 15.22
N THR A 88 8.76 3.30 16.31
CA THR A 88 9.36 1.97 16.56
C THR A 88 8.29 0.86 16.60
N LYS A 89 7.01 1.21 16.62
CA LYS A 89 5.87 0.29 16.47
C LYS A 89 5.75 -0.21 15.03
N GLN A 90 6.03 -1.50 14.88
CA GLN A 90 5.80 -2.26 13.66
C GLN A 90 4.29 -2.46 13.43
N LEU A 91 3.82 -2.18 12.21
CA LEU A 91 2.43 -2.37 11.80
C LEU A 91 2.32 -3.63 10.94
N VAL A 92 1.46 -4.55 11.34
CA VAL A 92 1.12 -5.71 10.51
C VAL A 92 0.00 -5.30 9.57
N THR A 93 0.21 -5.51 8.27
CA THR A 93 -0.79 -5.26 7.23
C THR A 93 -1.02 -6.54 6.47
N LEU A 94 -2.28 -6.93 6.36
CA LEU A 94 -2.65 -8.02 5.47
C LEU A 94 -2.68 -7.49 4.04
N CYS A 95 -1.97 -8.12 3.14
CA CYS A 95 -2.02 -7.83 1.71
C CYS A 95 -2.76 -8.97 1.03
N SER A 96 -3.75 -8.67 0.21
CA SER A 96 -4.44 -9.65 -0.62
C SER A 96 -4.37 -9.25 -2.08
N ILE A 97 -4.06 -10.23 -2.92
CA ILE A 97 -4.20 -10.13 -4.36
C ILE A 97 -5.46 -10.90 -4.70
N THR A 98 -6.48 -10.17 -5.15
CA THR A 98 -7.78 -10.74 -5.52
C THR A 98 -7.96 -10.90 -7.02
N ASP A 99 -7.12 -10.23 -7.84
CA ASP A 99 -7.09 -10.34 -9.29
C ASP A 99 -5.66 -10.00 -9.81
N LYS A 100 -5.34 -10.36 -11.05
CA LYS A 100 -4.02 -10.16 -11.69
C LYS A 100 -3.53 -8.70 -11.67
N SER A 101 -4.42 -7.72 -11.47
CA SER A 101 -4.13 -6.29 -11.54
C SER A 101 -4.44 -5.47 -10.28
N LEU A 102 -5.15 -6.06 -9.31
CA LEU A 102 -5.67 -5.37 -8.13
C LEU A 102 -4.94 -5.81 -6.87
N LEU A 103 -4.26 -4.85 -6.22
CA LEU A 103 -3.56 -5.08 -4.97
C LEU A 103 -4.32 -4.43 -3.82
N THR A 104 -4.76 -5.23 -2.85
CA THR A 104 -5.50 -4.75 -1.69
C THR A 104 -4.64 -4.87 -0.43
N PHE A 105 -4.66 -3.83 0.40
CA PHE A 105 -4.00 -3.78 1.69
C PHE A 105 -5.03 -3.50 2.78
N LYS A 106 -4.94 -4.24 3.88
CA LYS A 106 -5.71 -4.05 5.09
C LYS A 106 -4.76 -3.88 6.26
N THR A 107 -4.56 -2.63 6.66
CA THR A 107 -3.69 -2.28 7.79
C THR A 107 -4.54 -2.04 9.03
N ARG A 108 -4.17 -2.63 10.16
CA ARG A 108 -4.81 -2.36 11.45
C ARG A 108 -3.82 -1.69 12.40
N TYR A 109 -4.21 -0.56 12.97
CA TYR A 109 -3.46 0.17 13.99
C TYR A 109 -4.38 0.50 15.18
N GLY A 110 -4.29 -0.31 16.23
CA GLY A 110 -5.17 -0.21 17.39
C GLY A 110 -6.64 -0.34 16.96
N THR A 111 -7.38 0.77 17.09
CA THR A 111 -8.81 0.88 16.76
C THR A 111 -9.08 1.38 15.34
N ILE A 112 -8.02 1.73 14.60
CA ILE A 112 -8.09 2.21 13.22
C ILE A 112 -7.80 1.05 12.27
N THR A 113 -8.63 0.92 11.24
CA THR A 113 -8.40 0.02 10.11
C THR A 113 -8.36 0.85 8.84
N ILE A 114 -7.39 0.57 7.97
CA ILE A 114 -7.24 1.21 6.68
C ILE A 114 -7.30 0.13 5.62
N ASP A 115 -8.34 0.17 4.79
CA ASP A 115 -8.49 -0.69 3.63
C ASP A 115 -8.06 0.13 2.40
N GLU A 116 -6.96 -0.22 1.74
CA GLU A 116 -6.45 0.43 0.53
C GLU A 116 -6.50 -0.53 -0.67
N THR A 117 -6.86 -0.05 -1.85
CA THR A 117 -6.79 -0.81 -3.10
C THR A 117 -6.00 -0.03 -4.13
N TYR A 118 -5.05 -0.67 -4.79
CA TYR A 118 -4.19 -0.08 -5.81
C TYR A 118 -4.28 -0.86 -7.11
N TRP A 119 -4.24 -0.14 -8.22
CA TRP A 119 -4.15 -0.73 -9.56
C TRP A 119 -3.45 0.23 -10.52
N PHE A 120 -2.95 -0.32 -11.62
CA PHE A 120 -2.40 0.46 -12.73
C PHE A 120 -3.48 0.67 -13.78
N ALA A 121 -3.90 1.91 -14.01
CA ALA A 121 -4.77 2.27 -15.12
C ALA A 121 -3.99 2.25 -16.46
N THR A 122 -2.72 2.66 -16.41
CA THR A 122 -1.76 2.51 -17.52
C THR A 122 -0.37 2.18 -16.94
N ASN A 123 0.63 2.00 -17.79
CA ASN A 123 2.01 1.80 -17.31
C ASN A 123 2.55 3.00 -16.51
N ASN A 124 2.05 4.21 -16.76
CA ASN A 124 2.52 5.44 -16.14
C ASN A 124 1.49 6.09 -15.20
N LEU A 125 0.32 5.47 -15.01
CA LEU A 125 -0.74 5.94 -14.14
C LEU A 125 -1.17 4.84 -13.17
N ARG A 126 -0.92 5.07 -11.88
CA ARG A 126 -1.37 4.21 -10.78
C ARG A 126 -2.45 4.94 -9.99
N LEU A 127 -3.53 4.25 -9.69
CA LEU A 127 -4.66 4.78 -8.93
C LEU A 127 -4.78 4.02 -7.62
N SER A 128 -5.33 4.69 -6.60
CA SER A 128 -5.74 4.01 -5.39
C SER A 128 -6.97 4.62 -4.73
N THR A 129 -7.71 3.77 -4.03
CA THR A 129 -8.78 4.15 -3.13
C THR A 129 -8.44 3.68 -1.73
N SER A 130 -8.84 4.44 -0.72
CA SER A 130 -8.71 4.02 0.67
C SER A 130 -9.94 4.35 1.50
N ILE A 131 -10.27 3.44 2.41
CA ILE A 131 -11.33 3.60 3.40
C ILE A 131 -10.67 3.53 4.77
N ILE A 132 -10.82 4.59 5.55
CA ILE A 132 -10.32 4.70 6.92
C ILE A 132 -11.49 4.47 7.86
N LYS A 133 -11.38 3.45 8.71
CA LYS A 133 -12.37 3.09 9.72
C LYS A 133 -11.81 3.28 11.11
N ARG A 134 -12.60 3.81 12.04
CA ARG A 134 -12.29 3.87 13.48
C ARG A 134 -13.41 3.12 14.20
N PHE A 135 -13.05 2.11 15.03
CA PHE A 135 -14.03 1.22 15.65
C PHE A 135 -15.03 0.61 14.63
N ASN A 136 -14.51 0.20 13.47
CA ASN A 136 -15.28 -0.34 12.35
C ASN A 136 -16.26 0.65 11.66
N VAL A 137 -16.33 1.91 12.09
CA VAL A 137 -17.11 2.97 11.45
C VAL A 137 -16.24 3.72 10.45
N CYS A 138 -16.73 3.94 9.23
CA CYS A 138 -16.04 4.75 8.22
C CYS A 138 -15.92 6.21 8.69
N VAL A 139 -14.70 6.74 8.76
CA VAL A 139 -14.42 8.11 9.17
C VAL A 139 -13.86 8.97 8.04
N ALA A 140 -13.21 8.35 7.05
CA ALA A 140 -12.73 9.04 5.87
C ALA A 140 -12.58 8.09 4.69
N VAL A 141 -12.69 8.64 3.49
CA VAL A 141 -12.38 7.95 2.23
C VAL A 141 -11.38 8.78 1.44
N SER A 142 -10.49 8.15 0.70
CA SER A 142 -9.55 8.85 -0.17
C SER A 142 -9.48 8.25 -1.56
N PHE A 143 -9.16 9.09 -2.52
CA PHE A 143 -8.76 8.73 -3.87
C PHE A 143 -7.38 9.32 -4.15
N CYS A 144 -6.51 8.55 -4.81
CA CYS A 144 -5.17 8.96 -5.18
C CYS A 144 -4.93 8.67 -6.67
N SER A 145 -4.36 9.66 -7.36
CA SER A 145 -3.83 9.51 -8.71
C SER A 145 -2.32 9.74 -8.68
N GLU A 146 -1.57 8.78 -9.22
CA GLU A 146 -0.12 8.80 -9.20
C GLU A 146 0.40 8.67 -10.63
N ILE A 147 1.09 9.71 -11.10
CA ILE A 147 1.63 9.81 -12.46
C ILE A 147 3.15 9.65 -12.39
N ARG A 148 3.70 8.77 -13.23
CA ARG A 148 5.15 8.58 -13.32
C ARG A 148 5.84 9.80 -13.94
N VAL A 149 7.01 10.16 -13.39
CA VAL A 149 7.91 11.21 -13.87
C VAL A 149 9.17 10.60 -14.45
#